data_AF-A0A1F9DF66-F1
#
_entry.id   AF-A0A1F9DF66-F1
#
_cell.length_a   1.000
_cell.length_b   1.000
_cell.length_c   1.000
_cell.angle_alpha   90.00
_cell.angle_beta   90.00
_cell.angle_gamma   90.00
#
_symmetry.space_group_name_H-M   'P 1'
#
loop_
_entity.id
_entity.type
_entity.pdbx_description
1 polymer ?
#
loop_
_entity_poly.entity_id
_entity_poly.type
_entity_poly.pdbx_seq_one_letter_code
_entity_poly.pdbx_strand_id
1 'polypeptide(L)'
;MKKTILISLIAGITLMFGSWAMATSTPTLPAPTGLTCIPDGDSVPFDWDDVIGAKKYSVDVEVLIDGIWDEGIIVKLSFGTSDRTDGGLMGDSDLDVLFTDFVYDIDNDPLTPPDQLSGEARAKVKALNPPGKSQNNPFTDWCYFTIP
;
A
#
# COMPACT_ATOMS: atom_id res chain seq x y z
N MET A 1 -40.58 66.06 -2.16
CA MET A 1 -40.01 65.67 -0.85
C MET A 1 -38.66 65.01 -1.09
N LYS A 2 -37.60 65.56 -0.51
CA LYS A 2 -36.24 64.98 -0.54
C LYS A 2 -36.16 63.84 0.47
N LYS A 3 -35.64 62.68 0.06
CA LYS A 3 -34.97 61.71 0.95
C LYS A 3 -33.79 61.09 0.20
N THR A 4 -32.61 61.66 0.43
CA THR A 4 -31.31 61.01 0.25
C THR A 4 -31.06 60.08 1.45
N ILE A 5 -30.06 59.18 1.33
CA ILE A 5 -29.27 58.43 2.38
C ILE A 5 -29.53 56.91 2.30
N LEU A 6 -28.56 55.97 2.29
CA LEU A 6 -27.08 55.96 2.36
C LEU A 6 -26.53 54.62 1.77
N ILE A 7 -25.21 54.63 1.60
CA ILE A 7 -24.29 53.68 0.96
C ILE A 7 -23.98 52.44 1.84
N SER A 8 -23.66 51.31 1.20
CA SER A 8 -22.41 50.53 1.37
C SER A 8 -22.48 49.05 1.75
N LEU A 9 -21.48 48.36 1.20
CA LEU A 9 -20.88 47.08 1.56
C LEU A 9 -21.70 45.80 1.34
N ILE A 10 -21.59 45.25 0.12
CA ILE A 10 -21.56 43.79 -0.03
C ILE A 10 -20.09 43.44 -0.19
N ALA A 11 -19.54 42.90 0.90
CA ALA A 11 -18.18 42.41 0.98
C ALA A 11 -17.91 41.43 -0.17
N GLY A 12 -16.89 41.73 -0.97
CA GLY A 12 -16.31 40.74 -1.87
C GLY A 12 -15.71 39.62 -1.03
N ILE A 13 -16.40 38.49 -0.95
CA ILE A 13 -15.81 37.25 -0.45
C ILE A 13 -14.82 36.81 -1.52
N THR A 14 -13.56 37.21 -1.34
CA THR A 14 -12.44 36.61 -2.05
C THR A 14 -12.32 35.19 -1.50
N LEU A 15 -12.70 34.20 -2.29
CA LEU A 15 -12.42 32.79 -2.02
C LEU A 15 -10.90 32.62 -2.05
N MET A 16 -10.28 32.78 -0.88
CA MET A 16 -8.92 32.35 -0.65
C MET A 16 -8.92 30.82 -0.76
N PHE A 17 -8.61 30.31 -1.96
CA PHE A 17 -8.15 28.93 -2.10
C PHE A 17 -6.81 28.84 -1.38
N GLY A 18 -6.86 28.56 -0.07
CA GLY A 18 -5.66 28.19 0.66
C GLY A 18 -5.01 27.03 -0.08
N SER A 19 -3.80 27.24 -0.59
CA SER A 19 -2.99 26.14 -1.09
C SER A 19 -2.58 25.33 0.13
N TRP A 20 -3.25 24.20 0.36
CA TRP A 20 -2.81 23.24 1.36
C TRP A 20 -1.52 22.63 0.80
N ALA A 21 -0.38 23.11 1.28
CA ALA A 21 0.89 22.47 1.00
C ALA A 21 0.87 21.11 1.72
N MET A 22 0.60 20.04 0.98
CA MET A 22 0.80 18.68 1.45
C MET A 22 2.29 18.53 1.70
N ALA A 23 2.69 18.50 2.97
CA ALA A 23 4.08 18.23 3.33
C ALA A 23 4.43 16.82 2.86
N THR A 24 5.19 16.72 1.77
CA THR A 24 5.75 15.45 1.31
C THR A 24 6.84 15.03 2.30
N SER A 25 6.62 13.92 3.01
CA SER A 25 7.67 13.34 3.85
C SER A 25 8.79 12.81 2.96
N THR A 26 10.02 13.26 3.17
CA THR A 26 11.20 12.72 2.48
C THR A 26 11.41 11.24 2.85
N PRO A 27 11.76 10.38 1.88
CA PRO A 27 12.17 9.01 2.17
C PRO A 27 13.30 8.96 3.20
N THR A 28 13.25 7.98 4.08
CA THR A 28 14.24 7.77 5.15
C THR A 28 15.11 6.54 4.92
N LEU A 29 14.67 5.62 4.05
CA LEU A 29 15.37 4.41 3.67
C LEU A 29 15.33 4.27 2.15
N PRO A 30 16.34 3.62 1.53
CA PRO A 30 16.29 3.25 0.12
C PRO A 30 15.27 2.13 -0.12
N ALA A 31 14.97 1.88 -1.40
CA ALA A 31 14.20 0.71 -1.80
C ALA A 31 15.05 -0.54 -1.56
N PRO A 32 14.47 -1.66 -1.08
CA PRO A 32 15.11 -2.96 -1.18
C PRO A 32 15.44 -3.29 -2.65
N THR A 33 16.37 -4.21 -2.85
CA THR A 33 16.75 -4.74 -4.17
C THR A 33 16.61 -6.26 -4.18
N GLY A 34 16.69 -6.88 -5.37
CA GLY A 34 16.76 -8.34 -5.47
C GLY A 34 15.49 -9.10 -5.11
N LEU A 35 14.31 -8.45 -5.10
CA LEU A 35 13.05 -9.09 -4.75
C LEU A 35 12.77 -10.32 -5.63
N THR A 36 12.53 -11.47 -4.99
CA THR A 36 12.00 -12.69 -5.61
C THR A 36 10.67 -13.09 -4.98
N CYS A 37 9.82 -13.79 -5.73
CA CYS A 37 8.46 -14.16 -5.33
C CYS A 37 8.02 -15.45 -6.06
N ILE A 38 8.82 -16.50 -5.95
CA ILE A 38 8.54 -17.77 -6.65
C ILE A 38 7.68 -18.62 -5.72
N PRO A 39 6.42 -18.93 -6.07
CA PRO A 39 5.57 -19.73 -5.20
C PRO A 39 6.16 -21.13 -4.95
N ASP A 40 6.05 -21.61 -3.72
CA ASP A 40 6.55 -22.92 -3.29
C ASP A 40 5.53 -23.55 -2.32
N GLY A 41 5.18 -24.82 -2.55
CA GLY A 41 4.19 -25.52 -1.74
C GLY A 41 2.83 -24.81 -1.69
N ASP A 42 2.46 -24.32 -0.50
CA ASP A 42 1.21 -23.65 -0.16
C ASP A 42 1.39 -22.14 0.12
N SER A 43 2.53 -21.57 -0.27
CA SER A 43 2.88 -20.18 0.02
C SER A 43 3.61 -19.48 -1.14
N VAL A 44 3.84 -18.18 -0.93
CA VAL A 44 4.74 -17.38 -1.73
C VAL A 44 5.85 -16.85 -0.81
N PRO A 45 7.06 -17.42 -0.87
CA PRO A 45 8.22 -16.85 -0.21
C PRO A 45 8.65 -15.58 -0.96
N PHE A 46 8.55 -14.44 -0.29
CA PHE A 46 9.15 -13.19 -0.73
C PHE A 46 10.51 -13.03 -0.06
N ASP A 47 11.56 -12.82 -0.86
CA ASP A 47 12.94 -12.65 -0.39
C ASP A 47 13.60 -11.47 -1.11
N TRP A 48 14.35 -10.64 -0.37
CA TRP A 48 15.00 -9.45 -0.91
C TRP A 48 16.29 -9.10 -0.16
N ASP A 49 17.09 -8.19 -0.72
CA ASP A 49 18.33 -7.73 -0.10
C ASP A 49 18.06 -6.84 1.14
N ASP A 50 18.82 -7.10 2.21
CA ASP A 50 18.80 -6.32 3.45
C ASP A 50 19.00 -4.80 3.21
N VAL A 51 18.10 -4.00 3.78
CA VAL A 51 18.23 -2.54 3.84
C VAL A 51 18.77 -2.11 5.20
N ILE A 52 19.97 -1.53 5.20
CA ILE A 52 20.60 -1.03 6.44
C ILE A 52 19.69 0.01 7.13
N GLY A 53 19.41 -0.23 8.40
CA GLY A 53 18.57 0.64 9.21
C GLY A 53 17.07 0.35 9.11
N ALA A 54 16.66 -0.56 8.23
CA ALA A 54 15.33 -1.14 8.28
C ALA A 54 15.15 -1.90 9.60
N LYS A 55 13.90 -1.90 10.07
CA LYS A 55 13.47 -2.67 11.24
C LYS A 55 12.27 -3.55 10.92
N LYS A 56 11.60 -3.27 9.80
CA LYS A 56 10.52 -4.06 9.24
C LYS A 56 10.35 -3.73 7.77
N TYR A 57 9.57 -4.54 7.08
CA TYR A 57 9.21 -4.37 5.68
C TYR A 57 7.70 -4.47 5.48
N SER A 58 7.25 -3.99 4.33
CA SER A 58 5.86 -4.07 3.86
C SER A 58 5.90 -4.63 2.44
N VAL A 59 5.28 -5.79 2.25
CA VAL A 59 5.07 -6.44 0.96
C VAL A 59 3.67 -6.02 0.48
N ASP A 60 3.63 -5.17 -0.54
CA ASP A 60 2.37 -4.75 -1.15
C ASP A 60 2.12 -5.62 -2.39
N VAL A 61 0.97 -6.31 -2.38
CA VAL A 61 0.56 -7.23 -3.43
C VAL A 61 -0.65 -6.66 -4.18
N GLU A 62 -0.63 -6.81 -5.49
CA GLU A 62 -1.77 -6.56 -6.37
C GLU A 62 -2.17 -7.86 -7.08
N VAL A 63 -3.43 -8.24 -6.98
CA VAL A 63 -4.01 -9.41 -7.65
C VAL A 63 -4.98 -8.94 -8.73
N LEU A 64 -4.78 -9.40 -9.96
CA LEU A 64 -5.65 -9.11 -11.10
C LEU A 64 -6.83 -10.09 -11.08
N ILE A 65 -8.02 -9.58 -10.79
CA ILE A 65 -9.24 -10.38 -10.70
C ILE A 65 -9.91 -10.51 -12.07
N ASP A 66 -9.94 -9.42 -12.83
CA ASP A 66 -10.53 -9.38 -14.18
C ASP A 66 -9.87 -8.26 -15.00
N GLY A 67 -9.75 -8.44 -16.32
CA GLY A 67 -9.19 -7.45 -17.24
C GLY A 67 -7.66 -7.45 -17.31
N ILE A 68 -7.04 -6.27 -17.24
CA ILE A 68 -5.59 -6.05 -17.39
C ILE A 68 -5.06 -5.05 -16.34
N TRP A 69 -3.75 -5.04 -16.07
CA TRP A 69 -3.13 -4.30 -14.96
C TRP A 69 -3.40 -2.79 -14.83
N ASP A 70 -3.86 -2.12 -15.89
CA ASP A 70 -4.13 -0.67 -15.88
C ASP A 70 -5.63 -0.32 -16.00
N GLU A 71 -6.47 -1.30 -16.33
CA GLU A 71 -7.90 -1.08 -16.64
C GLU A 71 -8.82 -2.11 -15.96
N GLY A 72 -8.25 -3.16 -15.38
CA GLY A 72 -8.94 -4.27 -14.76
C GLY A 72 -9.33 -4.04 -13.31
N ILE A 73 -9.97 -5.05 -12.74
CA ILE A 73 -10.30 -5.14 -11.32
C ILE A 73 -9.07 -5.67 -10.60
N ILE A 74 -8.49 -4.85 -9.72
CA ILE A 74 -7.29 -5.18 -8.97
C ILE A 74 -7.60 -5.11 -7.48
N VAL A 75 -7.34 -6.21 -6.78
CA VAL A 75 -7.34 -6.24 -5.31
C VAL A 75 -5.95 -5.92 -4.82
N LYS A 76 -5.84 -5.06 -3.80
CA LYS A 76 -4.58 -4.66 -3.19
C LYS A 76 -4.51 -5.18 -1.76
N LEU A 77 -3.48 -5.96 -1.48
CA LEU A 77 -3.19 -6.52 -0.17
C LEU A 77 -1.84 -5.97 0.32
N SER A 78 -1.63 -5.96 1.63
CA SER A 78 -0.36 -5.56 2.23
C SER A 78 -0.07 -6.48 3.39
N PHE A 79 1.11 -7.08 3.38
CA PHE A 79 1.61 -7.99 4.39
C PHE A 79 2.87 -7.39 5.01
N GLY A 80 2.91 -7.29 6.33
CA GLY A 80 4.06 -6.74 7.03
C GLY A 80 4.88 -7.82 7.72
N THR A 81 6.20 -7.65 7.75
CA THR A 81 7.05 -8.48 8.62
C THR A 81 6.76 -8.22 10.11
N SER A 82 6.02 -7.16 10.46
CA SER A 82 5.55 -6.89 11.83
C SER A 82 4.45 -7.83 12.33
N ASP A 83 3.76 -8.48 11.41
CA ASP A 83 2.56 -9.28 11.59
C ASP A 83 2.73 -10.69 10.99
N ARG A 84 3.99 -11.04 10.68
CA ARG A 84 4.37 -12.33 10.11
C ARG A 84 3.99 -13.50 11.01
N THR A 85 3.54 -14.58 10.38
CA THR A 85 3.08 -15.84 11.01
C THR A 85 3.99 -17.02 10.71
N ASP A 86 4.97 -16.85 9.83
CA ASP A 86 5.96 -17.83 9.34
C ASP A 86 7.10 -18.14 10.33
N GLY A 87 7.16 -17.43 11.47
CA GLY A 87 8.13 -17.67 12.54
C GLY A 87 9.47 -16.93 12.40
N GLY A 88 9.67 -16.11 11.37
CA GLY A 88 10.84 -15.24 11.27
C GLY A 88 10.78 -14.02 12.20
N LEU A 89 11.82 -13.19 12.16
CA LEU A 89 11.89 -11.94 12.92
C LEU A 89 11.35 -10.77 12.10
N MET A 90 10.82 -9.77 12.78
CA MET A 90 10.27 -8.58 12.13
C MET A 90 11.28 -7.84 11.24
N GLY A 91 12.58 -7.92 11.56
CA GLY A 91 13.63 -7.24 10.81
C GLY A 91 14.21 -8.02 9.65
N ASP A 92 13.82 -9.28 9.45
CA ASP A 92 14.38 -10.11 8.39
C ASP A 92 13.87 -9.63 7.02
N SER A 93 14.68 -9.87 5.99
CA SER A 93 14.41 -9.45 4.61
C SER A 93 13.73 -10.53 3.79
N ASP A 94 12.87 -11.27 4.47
CA ASP A 94 12.00 -12.28 3.91
C ASP A 94 10.60 -12.16 4.52
N LEU A 95 9.62 -12.70 3.81
CA LEU A 95 8.28 -12.93 4.33
C LEU A 95 7.64 -14.07 3.55
N ASP A 96 7.27 -15.14 4.23
CA ASP A 96 6.52 -16.23 3.64
C ASP A 96 5.02 -16.00 3.86
N VAL A 97 4.26 -15.88 2.77
CA VAL A 97 2.81 -15.60 2.82
C VAL A 97 2.05 -16.80 2.29
N LEU A 98 1.21 -17.41 3.14
CA LEU A 98 0.39 -18.55 2.75
C LEU A 98 -0.64 -18.14 1.71
N PHE A 99 -0.97 -19.03 0.76
CA PHE A 99 -2.03 -18.76 -0.21
C PHE A 99 -3.38 -18.46 0.46
N THR A 100 -3.65 -19.07 1.61
CA THR A 100 -4.85 -18.83 2.42
C THR A 100 -4.96 -17.42 3.00
N ASP A 101 -3.88 -16.64 2.99
CA ASP A 101 -3.87 -15.25 3.45
C ASP A 101 -4.22 -14.26 2.33
N PHE A 102 -4.22 -14.71 1.06
CA PHE A 102 -4.66 -13.92 -0.09
C PHE A 102 -6.18 -13.98 -0.21
N VAL A 103 -6.86 -13.34 0.73
CA VAL A 103 -8.32 -13.28 0.76
C VAL A 103 -8.83 -11.85 0.70
N TYR A 104 -9.99 -11.65 0.08
CA TYR A 104 -10.65 -10.35 0.00
C TYR A 104 -12.16 -10.52 -0.06
N ASP A 105 -12.88 -9.66 0.65
CA ASP A 105 -14.34 -9.60 0.62
C ASP A 105 -14.79 -8.86 -0.65
N ILE A 106 -15.05 -9.62 -1.74
CA ILE A 106 -15.34 -9.04 -3.05
C ILE A 106 -16.76 -8.45 -3.10
N ASP A 107 -17.71 -9.06 -2.39
CA ASP A 107 -19.10 -8.62 -2.35
C ASP A 107 -19.41 -7.63 -1.22
N ASN A 108 -18.44 -7.39 -0.33
CA ASN A 108 -18.54 -6.51 0.84
C ASN A 108 -19.69 -6.95 1.76
N ASP A 109 -19.93 -8.27 1.88
CA ASP A 109 -20.90 -8.87 2.80
C ASP A 109 -20.23 -9.27 4.13
N PRO A 110 -20.48 -8.54 5.23
CA PRO A 110 -19.86 -8.83 6.53
C PRO A 110 -20.32 -10.14 7.16
N LEU A 111 -21.30 -10.84 6.59
CA LEU A 111 -21.81 -12.12 7.07
C LEU A 111 -21.16 -13.32 6.38
N THR A 112 -20.38 -13.11 5.32
CA THR A 112 -19.67 -14.17 4.62
C THR A 112 -18.17 -14.12 4.93
N PRO A 113 -17.47 -15.27 4.93
CA PRO A 113 -16.02 -15.27 4.97
C PRO A 113 -15.44 -14.61 3.71
N PRO A 114 -14.29 -13.92 3.81
CA PRO A 114 -13.60 -13.37 2.65
C PRO A 114 -13.35 -14.42 1.56
N ASP A 115 -13.40 -14.00 0.29
CA ASP A 115 -13.15 -14.86 -0.85
C ASP A 115 -11.65 -15.15 -1.00
N GLN A 116 -11.33 -16.41 -1.30
CA GLN A 116 -9.99 -16.80 -1.68
C GLN A 116 -9.66 -16.24 -3.07
N LEU A 117 -8.57 -15.47 -3.16
CA LEU A 117 -8.07 -14.96 -4.43
C LEU A 117 -7.26 -16.02 -5.17
N SER A 118 -7.25 -15.92 -6.49
CA SER A 118 -6.45 -16.73 -7.43
C SER A 118 -6.10 -15.89 -8.66
N GLY A 119 -5.10 -16.31 -9.45
CA GLY A 119 -4.74 -15.69 -10.72
C GLY A 119 -3.43 -14.91 -10.72
N GLU A 120 -3.27 -14.00 -11.69
CA GLU A 120 -2.04 -13.22 -11.85
C GLU A 120 -1.87 -12.21 -10.70
N ALA A 121 -0.67 -12.20 -10.13
CA ALA A 121 -0.33 -11.31 -9.02
C ALA A 121 1.03 -10.63 -9.26
N ARG A 122 1.20 -9.46 -8.65
CA ARG A 122 2.49 -8.77 -8.59
C ARG A 122 2.72 -8.19 -7.19
N ALA A 123 3.96 -8.23 -6.74
CA ALA A 123 4.36 -7.73 -5.43
C ALA A 123 5.51 -6.73 -5.54
N LYS A 124 5.59 -5.85 -4.55
CA LYS A 124 6.73 -4.95 -4.35
C LYS A 124 6.94 -4.74 -2.85
N VAL A 125 8.19 -4.47 -2.46
CA VAL A 125 8.56 -4.37 -1.05
C VAL A 125 9.17 -3.00 -0.75
N LYS A 126 8.88 -2.45 0.42
CA LYS A 126 9.57 -1.28 0.96
C LYS A 126 10.10 -1.54 2.36
N ALA A 127 11.26 -0.95 2.65
CA ALA A 127 11.85 -0.94 3.98
C ALA A 127 11.19 0.12 4.88
N LEU A 128 11.07 -0.17 6.17
CA LEU A 128 10.49 0.71 7.18
C LEU A 128 11.33 0.70 8.47
N ASN A 129 11.37 1.84 9.17
CA ASN A 129 12.08 1.98 10.46
C ASN A 129 11.15 2.67 11.50
N PRO A 130 10.61 1.99 12.52
CA PRO A 130 9.66 2.56 13.48
C PRO A 130 10.34 3.54 14.49
N PRO A 131 9.60 4.51 15.10
CA PRO A 131 8.19 4.89 14.88
C PRO A 131 7.93 6.42 14.65
N GLY A 132 6.71 6.75 14.19
CA GLY A 132 6.07 8.06 14.43
C GLY A 132 5.25 8.68 13.28
N LYS A 133 5.49 8.30 12.02
CA LYS A 133 4.79 8.85 10.85
C LYS A 133 4.72 7.83 9.72
N SER A 134 3.73 7.99 8.84
CA SER A 134 3.75 7.39 7.50
C SER A 134 5.09 7.70 6.83
N GLN A 135 5.74 6.67 6.27
CA GLN A 135 7.02 6.78 5.59
C GLN A 135 6.80 6.60 4.10
N ASN A 136 7.19 7.60 3.32
CA ASN A 136 7.16 7.55 1.86
C ASN A 136 8.45 6.91 1.30
N ASN A 137 8.91 5.83 1.92
CA ASN A 137 10.08 5.10 1.42
C ASN A 137 9.71 4.44 0.07
N PRO A 138 10.63 4.44 -0.91
CA PRO A 138 10.38 3.84 -2.21
C PRO A 138 10.25 2.32 -2.11
N PHE A 139 9.57 1.75 -3.10
CA PHE A 139 9.43 0.31 -3.27
C PHE A 139 10.51 -0.23 -4.22
N THR A 140 10.73 -1.54 -4.16
CA THR A 140 11.37 -2.33 -5.22
C THR A 140 10.64 -2.16 -6.56
N ASP A 141 11.25 -2.66 -7.64
CA ASP A 141 10.52 -3.03 -8.85
C ASP A 141 9.50 -4.16 -8.56
N TRP A 142 8.55 -4.36 -9.48
CA TRP A 142 7.56 -5.42 -9.38
C TRP A 142 8.19 -6.80 -9.56
N CYS A 143 7.81 -7.72 -8.69
CA CYS A 143 7.97 -9.16 -8.87
C CYS A 143 6.60 -9.78 -9.24
N TYR A 144 6.56 -10.67 -10.23
CA TYR A 144 5.32 -11.24 -10.77
C TYR A 144 5.22 -12.73 -10.43
N PHE A 145 4.03 -13.17 -10.05
CA PHE A 145 3.75 -14.55 -9.66
C PHE A 145 2.28 -14.92 -9.93
N THR A 146 1.91 -16.16 -9.64
CA THR A 146 0.54 -16.64 -9.79
C THR A 146 0.08 -17.26 -8.49
N ILE A 147 -1.14 -16.91 -8.07
CA ILE A 147 -1.83 -17.55 -6.95
C ILE A 147 -2.66 -18.69 -7.56
N PRO A 148 -2.51 -19.94 -7.07
CA PRO A 148 -3.16 -21.12 -7.65
C PRO A 148 -4.69 -21.11 -7.51
#